data_AF-A0A7Y2L1M0-F1
#
_entry.id   AF-A0A7Y2L1M0-F1
#
_cell.length_a   1.000
_cell.length_b   1.000
_cell.length_c   1.000
_cell.angle_alpha   90.00
_cell.angle_beta   90.00
_cell.angle_gamma   90.00
#
_symmetry.space_group_name_H-M   'P 1'
#
loop_
_entity.id
_entity.type
_entity.pdbx_description
1 polymer ?
#
loop_
_entity_poly.entity_id
_entity_poly.type
_entity_poly.pdbx_seq_one_letter_code
_entity_poly.pdbx_strand_id
1 'polypeptide(L)' 'MSKPGQLVLIALRKMIASGELAAGERLMEIPTAELFGVSRMPVRMAFRTLEQEGLLVRFGGRG' A
#
# COMPACT_ATOMS: atom_id res chain seq x y z
N MET A 1 -12.53 1.55 17.04
CA MET A 1 -11.24 0.91 16.70
C MET A 1 -10.97 1.15 15.23
N SER A 2 -9.85 1.79 14.87
CA SER A 2 -9.46 2.01 13.48
C SER A 2 -9.24 0.65 12.80
N LYS A 3 -9.91 0.40 11.68
CA LYS A 3 -9.72 -0.87 10.94
C LYS A 3 -8.25 -0.94 10.46
N PRO A 4 -7.53 -2.08 10.60
CA PRO A 4 -6.11 -2.18 10.22
C PRO A 4 -5.81 -1.68 8.80
N GLY A 5 -6.69 -1.91 7.83
CA GLY A 5 -6.52 -1.40 6.46
C GLY A 5 -6.53 0.14 6.35
N GLN A 6 -7.26 0.84 7.23
CA GLN A 6 -7.29 2.30 7.25
C GLN A 6 -5.97 2.87 7.76
N LEU A 7 -5.33 2.21 8.73
CA LEU A 7 -4.01 2.61 9.24
C LEU A 7 -2.93 2.44 8.16
N VAL A 8 -2.95 1.29 7.46
CA VAL A 8 -2.03 1.01 6.34
C VAL A 8 -2.19 2.07 5.23
N LEU A 9 -3.43 2.38 4.85
CA LEU A 9 -3.72 3.39 3.83
C LEU A 9 -3.15 4.77 4.20
N ILE A 10 -3.39 5.23 5.43
CA ILE A 10 -2.92 6.54 5.89
C ILE A 10 -1.38 6.58 5.89
N ALA A 11 -0.74 5.51 6.37
CA ALA A 11 0.71 5.42 6.41
C ALA A 11 1.32 5.45 5.00
N LEU A 12 0.80 4.64 4.07
CA LEU A 12 1.29 4.61 2.69
C LEU A 12 1.12 5.96 1.98
N ARG A 13 -0.02 6.65 2.16
CA ARG A 13 -0.19 8.00 1.62
C ARG A 13 0.86 8.97 2.14
N LYS A 14 1.18 8.88 3.44
CA LYS A 14 2.20 9.73 4.06
C LYS A 14 3.58 9.44 3.47
N MET A 15 3.95 8.17 3.30
CA MET A 15 5.25 7.77 2.74
C MET A 15 5.40 8.19 1.26
N ILE A 16 4.32 8.11 0.47
CA ILE A 16 4.30 8.60 -0.92
C ILE A 16 4.45 10.14 -0.93
N ALA A 17 3.66 10.85 -0.11
CA ALA A 17 3.70 12.31 -0.05
C ALA A 17 5.03 12.87 0.47
N SER A 18 5.71 12.16 1.37
CA SER A 18 7.04 12.55 1.86
C SER A 18 8.17 12.20 0.90
N GLY A 19 7.92 11.38 -0.13
CA GLY A 19 8.95 10.85 -1.02
C GLY A 19 9.78 9.72 -0.39
N GLU A 20 9.36 9.16 0.74
CA GLU A 20 9.96 7.96 1.32
C GLU A 20 9.77 6.75 0.41
N LEU A 21 8.61 6.67 -0.25
CA LEU A 21 8.40 5.78 -1.39
C LEU A 21 8.66 6.56 -2.68
N ALA A 22 9.66 6.14 -3.44
CA ALA A 22 10.05 6.82 -4.66
C ALA A 22 9.01 6.59 -5.78
N ALA A 23 8.84 7.57 -6.66
CA ALA A 23 8.01 7.40 -7.84
C ALA A 23 8.55 6.24 -8.71
N GLY A 24 7.67 5.30 -9.06
CA GLY A 24 8.04 4.09 -9.80
C GLY A 24 8.61 2.97 -8.94
N GLU A 25 8.74 3.16 -7.62
CA GLU A 25 9.12 2.09 -6.70
C GLU A 25 8.04 0.99 -6.69
N ARG A 26 8.50 -0.27 -6.72
CA ARG A 26 7.61 -1.42 -6.76
C ARG A 26 7.21 -1.82 -5.34
N LEU A 27 5.93 -1.69 -5.03
CA LEU A 27 5.34 -2.20 -3.79
C LEU A 27 4.78 -3.61 -3.96
N MET A 28 5.00 -4.46 -2.95
CA MET A 28 4.53 -5.86 -2.93
C MET A 28 3.70 -6.11 -1.67
N GLU A 29 2.55 -6.78 -1.82
CA GLU A 29 1.59 -6.94 -0.72
C GLU A 29 2.18 -7.66 0.51
N ILE A 30 3.05 -8.65 0.31
CA ILE A 30 3.63 -9.46 1.41
C ILE A 30 4.67 -8.66 2.20
N PRO A 31 5.74 -8.10 1.59
CA PRO A 31 6.71 -7.27 2.32
C PRO A 31 6.06 -6.06 3.00
N THR A 32 5.07 -5.42 2.37
CA THR A 32 4.36 -4.31 2.98
C THR A 32 3.52 -4.78 4.19
N ALA A 33 2.92 -5.98 4.14
CA ALA A 33 2.18 -6.54 5.26
C ALA A 33 3.10 -6.86 6.45
N GLU A 34 4.28 -7.41 6.17
CA GLU A 34 5.33 -7.66 7.17
C GLU A 34 5.82 -6.35 7.81
N LEU A 35 6.06 -5.29 7.01
CA LEU A 35 6.47 -3.97 7.49
C LEU A 35 5.46 -3.36 8.47
N PHE A 36 4.16 -3.52 8.19
CA PHE A 36 3.09 -2.98 9.04
C PHE A 36 2.64 -3.95 10.15
N GLY A 37 3.18 -5.17 10.21
CA GLY A 37 2.76 -6.18 11.19
C GLY A 37 1.29 -6.60 11.05
N VAL A 38 0.76 -6.61 9.82
CA VAL A 38 -0.64 -6.93 9.52
C VAL A 38 -0.73 -8.12 8.56
N SER A 39 -1.93 -8.67 8.37
CA SER A 39 -2.15 -9.66 7.32
C SER A 39 -2.16 -9.02 5.93
N ARG A 40 -2.06 -9.85 4.89
CA ARG A 40 -2.05 -9.41 3.48
C ARG A 40 -3.32 -8.66 3.06
N MET A 41 -4.48 -9.00 3.64
CA MET A 41 -5.77 -8.43 3.24
C MET A 41 -5.91 -6.92 3.49
N PRO A 42 -5.57 -6.38 4.68
CA PRO A 42 -5.47 -4.94 4.91
C PRO A 42 -4.63 -4.18 3.87
N VAL A 43 -3.46 -4.72 3.52
CA VAL A 43 -2.55 -4.12 2.52
C VAL A 43 -3.17 -4.13 1.14
N ARG A 44 -3.75 -5.26 0.72
CA ARG A 44 -4.47 -5.36 -0.56
C ARG A 44 -5.57 -4.32 -0.67
N MET A 45 -6.33 -4.10 0.41
CA MET A 45 -7.37 -3.08 0.41
C MET A 45 -6.80 -1.66 0.31
N ALA A 46 -5.73 -1.36 1.04
CA ALA A 46 -5.06 -0.07 0.95
C ALA A 46 -4.50 0.18 -0.47
N PHE A 47 -3.86 -0.83 -1.08
CA PHE A 47 -3.36 -0.74 -2.46
C PHE A 47 -4.47 -0.47 -3.45
N ARG A 48 -5.62 -1.17 -3.36
CA ARG A 48 -6.77 -0.89 -4.23
C ARG A 48 -7.27 0.55 -4.11
N THR A 49 -7.30 1.10 -2.90
CA THR A 49 -7.70 2.50 -2.70
C THR A 49 -6.66 3.47 -3.28
N LEU A 50 -5.37 3.22 -3.09
CA LEU A 50 -4.30 4.05 -3.68
C LEU A 50 -4.26 3.95 -5.22
N GLU A 51 -4.58 2.79 -5.79
CA GLU A 51 -4.77 2.61 -7.23
C GLU A 51 -5.94 3.45 -7.75
N GLN A 52 -7.07 3.48 -7.04
CA GLN A 52 -8.23 4.33 -7.38
C GLN A 52 -7.91 5.83 -7.29
N GLU A 53 -6.98 6.21 -6.42
CA GLU A 53 -6.49 7.59 -6.27
C GLU A 53 -5.42 7.97 -7.30
N GLY A 54 -4.94 7.02 -8.10
CA GLY A 54 -3.85 7.24 -9.06
C GLY A 54 -2.47 7.38 -8.41
N LEU A 55 -2.34 7.02 -7.12
CA LEU A 55 -1.07 7.01 -6.40
C LEU A 55 -0.27 5.73 -6.63
N LEU A 56 -0.95 4.64 -6.98
CA LEU A 56 -0.34 3.39 -7.41
C LEU A 56 -0.87 2.97 -8.78
N VAL A 57 -0.05 2.20 -9.50
CA VAL A 57 -0.45 1.54 -10.74
C VAL A 57 -0.25 0.05 -10.58
N ARG A 58 -1.22 -0.75 -11.05
CA ARG A 58 -1.12 -2.20 -10.96
C ARG A 58 -0.08 -2.71 -11.96
N PHE A 59 1.02 -3.25 -11.47
CA PHE A 59 2.04 -3.85 -12.33
C PHE A 59 1.63 -5.28 -12.71
N GLY A 60 1.29 -5.48 -13.98
CA GLY A 60 0.79 -6.75 -14.51
C GLY A 60 1.89 -7.81 -14.68
N GLY A 61 2.07 -8.66 -13.68
CA GLY A 61 2.58 -10.01 -13.86
C GLY A 61 1.49 -10.99 -13.43
N ARG A 62 1.23 -12.03 -14.23
CA ARG A 62 0.36 -13.14 -13.80
C ARG A 62 0.99 -13.78 -12.55
N GLY A 63 0.42 -13.55 -11.37
CA GLY A 63 0.82 -14.18 -10.10
C GLY A 63 0.97 -13.21 -8.94
#